data_AF-Q1IJS9-F1
#
_entry.id   AF-Q1IJS9-F1
#
_cell.length_a   1.000
_cell.length_b   1.000
_cell.length_c   1.000
_cell.angle_alpha   90.00
_cell.angle_beta   90.00
_cell.angle_gamma   90.00
#
_symmetry.space_group_name_H-M   'P 1'
#
loop_
_entity.id
_entity.type
_entity.pdbx_description
1 polymer ?
#
loop_
_entity_poly.entity_id
_entity_poly.type
_entity_poly.pdbx_seq_one_letter_code
_entity_poly.pdbx_strand_id
1 'polypeptide(L)'
;MEEARQQYELGMGCIAKSEYRRARKHLRKAVEMEPTAANYHLGLGECYFFQEPPDYPAAIAEFKRAVELKPSWADGYLWLANAMMENGEAEAAVSYYERAGEFAPDDPRPAISLGRCFAKLKRYDDAIRMFRRGIELKPHYGKASAHLFLAEALLACRAIDQARREWEVVLTLKPMYPEHESAADTAREMLAKHKR
;
A
#
# COMPACT_ATOMS: atom_id res chain seq x y z
N MET A 1 -11.72 22.41 -19.61
CA MET A 1 -10.79 22.26 -18.46
C MET A 1 -11.54 22.32 -17.13
N GLU A 2 -12.39 23.33 -16.89
CA GLU A 2 -13.13 23.46 -15.62
C GLU A 2 -14.12 22.30 -15.37
N GLU A 3 -14.81 21.83 -16.41
CA GLU A 3 -15.72 20.68 -16.30
C GLU A 3 -14.98 19.36 -15.99
N ALA A 4 -13.80 19.12 -16.57
CA ALA A 4 -12.98 17.93 -16.31
C ALA A 4 -12.55 17.87 -14.85
N ARG A 5 -12.09 19.01 -14.32
CA ARG A 5 -11.74 19.17 -12.92
C ARG A 5 -12.94 18.95 -12.00
N GLN A 6 -14.12 19.47 -12.35
CA GLN A 6 -15.33 19.24 -11.58
C GLN A 6 -15.70 17.76 -11.53
N GLN A 7 -15.61 17.04 -12.65
CA GLN A 7 -15.82 15.59 -12.67
C GLN A 7 -14.79 14.87 -11.80
N TYR A 8 -13.52 15.28 -11.85
CA TYR A 8 -12.49 14.74 -10.97
C TYR A 8 -12.83 14.95 -9.48
N GLU A 9 -13.20 16.16 -9.09
CA GLU A 9 -13.55 16.49 -7.70
C GLU A 9 -14.77 15.68 -7.20
N LEU A 10 -15.80 15.53 -8.04
CA LEU A 10 -16.95 14.64 -7.74
C LEU A 10 -16.52 13.18 -7.59
N GLY A 11 -15.59 12.74 -8.44
CA GLY A 11 -14.97 11.42 -8.38
C GLY A 11 -14.26 11.17 -7.05
N MET A 12 -13.36 12.07 -6.66
CA MET A 12 -12.63 12.01 -5.39
C MET A 12 -13.57 12.07 -4.18
N GLY A 13 -14.62 12.89 -4.25
CA GLY A 13 -15.66 12.94 -3.21
C GLY A 13 -16.43 11.62 -3.05
N CYS A 14 -16.61 10.86 -4.13
CA CYS A 14 -17.17 9.51 -4.08
C CYS A 14 -16.14 8.50 -3.51
N ILE A 15 -14.85 8.60 -3.87
CA ILE A 15 -13.78 7.75 -3.29
C ILE A 15 -13.72 7.93 -1.77
N ALA A 16 -13.80 9.17 -1.28
CA ALA A 16 -13.81 9.45 0.17
C ALA A 16 -14.99 8.80 0.92
N LYS A 17 -16.04 8.41 0.20
CA LYS A 17 -17.23 7.70 0.72
C LYS A 17 -17.22 6.20 0.36
N SER A 18 -16.12 5.69 -0.20
CA SER A 18 -15.99 4.32 -0.73
C SER A 18 -17.02 3.97 -1.82
N GLU A 19 -17.59 4.98 -2.51
CA GLU A 19 -18.58 4.80 -3.58
C GLU A 19 -17.90 4.57 -4.95
N TYR A 20 -17.03 3.55 -5.06
CA TYR A 20 -16.13 3.36 -6.20
C TYR A 20 -16.85 3.26 -7.56
N ARG A 21 -18.05 2.68 -7.61
CA ARG A 21 -18.85 2.62 -8.84
C ARG A 21 -19.29 4.01 -9.32
N ARG A 22 -19.63 4.92 -8.41
CA ARG A 22 -20.00 6.31 -8.72
C ARG A 22 -18.76 7.13 -9.05
N ALA A 23 -17.71 6.98 -8.25
CA ALA A 23 -16.41 7.61 -8.49
C ALA A 23 -15.89 7.33 -9.90
N ARG A 24 -15.91 6.05 -10.32
CA ARG A 24 -15.49 5.62 -11.66
C ARG A 24 -16.24 6.33 -12.79
N LYS A 25 -17.55 6.55 -12.65
CA LYS A 25 -18.35 7.25 -13.67
C LYS A 25 -17.86 8.68 -13.87
N HIS A 26 -17.55 9.39 -12.78
CA HIS A 26 -17.05 10.75 -12.84
C HIS A 26 -15.60 10.81 -13.33
N LEU A 27 -14.73 9.94 -12.80
CA LEU A 27 -13.32 9.90 -13.15
C LEU A 27 -13.08 9.49 -14.60
N ARG A 28 -13.89 8.58 -15.16
CA ARG A 28 -13.85 8.28 -16.59
C ARG A 28 -14.14 9.50 -17.45
N LYS A 29 -15.15 10.30 -17.11
CA LYS A 29 -15.44 11.55 -17.82
C LYS A 29 -14.29 12.54 -17.71
N ALA A 30 -13.68 12.66 -16.52
CA ALA A 30 -12.52 13.53 -16.33
C ALA A 30 -11.34 13.11 -17.23
N VAL A 31 -11.04 11.80 -17.30
CA VAL A 31 -10.01 11.24 -18.19
C VAL A 31 -10.37 11.43 -19.67
N GLU A 32 -11.61 11.20 -20.07
CA GLU A 32 -12.09 11.40 -21.45
C GLU A 32 -11.94 12.88 -21.88
N MET A 33 -12.17 13.83 -20.97
CA MET A 33 -12.03 15.27 -21.21
C MET A 33 -10.57 15.74 -21.18
N GLU A 34 -9.72 15.13 -20.36
CA GLU A 34 -8.33 15.52 -20.17
C GLU A 34 -7.42 14.29 -19.93
N PRO A 35 -7.05 13.56 -21.01
CA PRO A 35 -6.32 12.29 -20.94
C PRO A 35 -4.82 12.44 -20.61
N THR A 36 -4.36 13.66 -20.37
CA THR A 36 -2.97 13.95 -19.98
C THR A 36 -2.83 14.29 -18.50
N ALA A 37 -3.94 14.37 -17.76
CA ALA A 37 -3.94 14.62 -16.32
C ALA A 37 -3.62 13.32 -15.56
N ALA A 38 -2.36 13.16 -15.13
CA ALA A 38 -1.90 11.96 -14.43
C ALA A 38 -2.73 11.62 -13.18
N ASN A 39 -3.19 12.64 -12.45
CA ASN A 39 -4.02 12.45 -11.24
C ASN A 39 -5.43 11.91 -11.53
N TYR A 40 -5.97 12.14 -12.73
CA TYR A 40 -7.26 11.59 -13.11
C TYR A 40 -7.14 10.09 -13.38
N HIS A 41 -6.07 9.69 -14.07
CA HIS A 41 -5.71 8.28 -14.24
C HIS A 41 -5.43 7.58 -12.91
N LEU A 42 -4.71 8.23 -11.98
CA LEU A 42 -4.50 7.64 -10.63
C LEU A 42 -5.83 7.40 -9.92
N GLY A 43 -6.72 8.41 -9.85
CA GLY A 43 -8.02 8.24 -9.19
C GLY A 43 -8.89 7.18 -9.86
N LEU A 44 -8.86 7.10 -11.20
CA LEU A 44 -9.59 6.07 -11.94
C LEU A 44 -9.01 4.67 -11.66
N GLY A 45 -7.69 4.53 -11.59
CA GLY A 45 -7.01 3.30 -11.18
C GLY A 45 -7.40 2.85 -9.77
N GLU A 46 -7.45 3.79 -8.80
CA GLU A 46 -7.93 3.50 -7.44
C GLU A 46 -9.38 2.98 -7.45
N CYS A 47 -10.25 3.52 -8.30
CA CYS A 47 -11.62 3.02 -8.43
C CYS A 47 -11.65 1.56 -8.92
N TYR A 48 -10.81 1.20 -9.89
CA TYR A 48 -10.72 -0.18 -10.37
C TYR A 48 -10.09 -1.12 -9.33
N PHE A 49 -9.14 -0.62 -8.54
CA PHE A 49 -8.47 -1.38 -7.49
C PHE A 49 -9.42 -1.69 -6.31
N PHE A 50 -10.25 -0.73 -5.88
CA PHE A 50 -11.08 -0.87 -4.68
C PHE A 50 -12.55 -1.23 -4.93
N GLN A 51 -13.04 -1.18 -6.18
CA GLN A 51 -14.40 -1.63 -6.47
C GLN A 51 -14.61 -3.12 -6.15
N GLU A 52 -15.87 -3.53 -6.04
CA GLU A 52 -16.23 -4.92 -5.79
C GLU A 52 -17.02 -5.52 -6.97
N PRO A 53 -16.50 -6.59 -7.63
CA PRO A 53 -15.16 -7.16 -7.45
C PRO A 53 -14.03 -6.27 -8.03
N PRO A 54 -12.77 -6.36 -7.53
CA PRO A 54 -11.65 -5.60 -8.07
C PRO A 54 -11.34 -5.95 -9.53
N ASP A 55 -10.85 -4.95 -10.27
CA ASP A 55 -10.35 -5.12 -11.64
C ASP A 55 -8.89 -4.66 -11.69
N TYR A 56 -7.99 -5.52 -11.21
CA TYR A 56 -6.56 -5.22 -11.17
C TYR A 56 -5.94 -4.96 -12.54
N PRO A 57 -6.30 -5.68 -13.63
CA PRO A 57 -5.82 -5.35 -14.96
C PRO A 57 -6.18 -3.92 -15.40
N ALA A 58 -7.42 -3.47 -15.18
CA ALA A 58 -7.80 -2.09 -15.47
C ALA A 58 -7.07 -1.09 -14.57
N ALA A 59 -6.91 -1.39 -13.28
CA ALA A 59 -6.14 -0.54 -12.36
C ALA A 59 -4.68 -0.38 -12.81
N ILE A 60 -4.02 -1.47 -13.21
CA ILE A 60 -2.65 -1.46 -13.75
C ILE A 60 -2.55 -0.58 -14.99
N ALA A 61 -3.51 -0.66 -15.91
CA ALA A 61 -3.51 0.16 -17.13
C ALA A 61 -3.57 1.67 -16.80
N GLU A 62 -4.45 2.06 -15.89
CA GLU A 62 -4.60 3.45 -15.48
C GLU A 62 -3.38 3.95 -14.68
N PHE A 63 -2.84 3.14 -13.75
CA PHE A 63 -1.64 3.51 -13.00
C PHE A 63 -0.39 3.59 -13.89
N LYS A 64 -0.24 2.70 -14.89
CA LYS A 64 0.80 2.82 -15.92
C LYS A 64 0.69 4.14 -16.65
N ARG A 65 -0.53 4.53 -17.04
CA ARG A 65 -0.74 5.82 -17.70
C ARG A 65 -0.38 7.01 -16.81
N ALA A 66 -0.71 6.94 -15.52
CA ALA A 66 -0.35 7.97 -14.55
C ALA A 66 1.17 8.16 -14.42
N VAL A 67 1.96 7.07 -14.36
CA VAL A 67 3.43 7.17 -14.27
C VAL A 67 4.09 7.55 -15.58
N GLU A 68 3.51 7.21 -16.74
CA GLU A 68 3.97 7.72 -18.04
C GLU A 68 3.82 9.25 -18.13
N LEU A 69 2.68 9.77 -17.66
CA LEU A 69 2.37 11.20 -17.68
C LEU A 69 3.15 11.99 -16.61
N LYS A 70 3.47 11.35 -15.49
CA LYS A 70 4.27 11.94 -14.41
C LYS A 70 5.35 10.97 -13.90
N PRO A 71 6.51 10.87 -14.60
CA PRO A 71 7.55 9.87 -14.34
C PRO A 71 8.28 9.96 -13.01
N SER A 72 8.08 11.02 -12.23
CA SER A 72 8.67 11.21 -10.89
C SER A 72 7.67 11.09 -9.76
N TRP A 73 6.48 10.54 -10.03
CA TRP A 73 5.41 10.48 -9.04
C TRP A 73 5.45 9.19 -8.23
N ALA A 74 5.92 9.29 -6.99
CA ALA A 74 6.01 8.18 -6.06
C ALA A 74 4.68 7.43 -5.86
N ASP A 75 3.56 8.15 -5.66
CA ASP A 75 2.25 7.50 -5.46
C ASP A 75 1.81 6.69 -6.68
N GLY A 76 2.09 7.17 -7.90
CA GLY A 76 1.77 6.45 -9.14
C GLY A 76 2.48 5.11 -9.20
N TYR A 77 3.78 5.08 -8.86
CA TYR A 77 4.56 3.86 -8.82
C TYR A 77 4.13 2.93 -7.67
N LEU A 78 3.82 3.48 -6.50
CA LEU A 78 3.33 2.73 -5.35
C LEU A 78 2.01 2.01 -5.68
N TRP A 79 1.05 2.72 -6.28
CA TRP A 79 -0.24 2.14 -6.65
C TRP A 79 -0.15 1.15 -7.81
N LEU A 80 0.71 1.41 -8.80
CA LEU A 80 1.00 0.45 -9.87
C LEU A 80 1.55 -0.86 -9.29
N ALA A 81 2.53 -0.77 -8.38
CA ALA A 81 3.11 -1.92 -7.71
C ALA A 81 2.10 -2.69 -6.85
N ASN A 82 1.24 -1.97 -6.11
CA ASN A 82 0.15 -2.57 -5.34
C ASN A 82 -0.79 -3.37 -6.25
N ALA A 83 -1.22 -2.78 -7.38
CA ALA A 83 -2.11 -3.44 -8.34
C ALA A 83 -1.47 -4.69 -8.96
N MET A 84 -0.19 -4.62 -9.34
CA MET A 84 0.57 -5.78 -9.83
C MET A 84 0.69 -6.88 -8.77
N MET A 85 0.96 -6.52 -7.52
CA MET A 85 1.08 -7.48 -6.43
C MET A 85 -0.24 -8.23 -6.18
N GLU A 86 -1.38 -7.54 -6.23
CA GLU A 86 -2.71 -8.17 -6.09
C GLU A 86 -3.10 -8.97 -7.34
N ASN A 87 -2.65 -8.55 -8.53
CA ASN A 87 -2.82 -9.31 -9.78
C ASN A 87 -1.91 -10.56 -9.88
N GLY A 88 -1.09 -10.84 -8.86
CA GLY A 88 -0.19 -12.00 -8.83
C GLY A 88 1.19 -11.76 -9.45
N GLU A 89 1.47 -10.55 -9.93
CA GLU A 89 2.74 -10.14 -10.56
C GLU A 89 3.75 -9.62 -9.53
N ALA A 90 3.92 -10.33 -8.42
CA ALA A 90 4.73 -9.86 -7.29
C ALA A 90 6.20 -9.58 -7.65
N GLU A 91 6.84 -10.42 -8.47
CA GLU A 91 8.24 -10.20 -8.87
C GLU A 91 8.41 -8.90 -9.68
N ALA A 92 7.46 -8.61 -10.59
CA ALA A 92 7.48 -7.39 -11.38
C ALA A 92 7.25 -6.14 -10.52
N ALA A 93 6.39 -6.25 -9.50
CA ALA A 93 6.05 -5.16 -8.59
C ALA A 93 7.26 -4.61 -7.81
N VAL A 94 8.27 -5.44 -7.53
CA VAL A 94 9.50 -5.05 -6.79
C VAL A 94 10.12 -3.78 -7.38
N SER A 95 10.38 -3.77 -8.69
CA SER A 95 11.03 -2.65 -9.36
C SER A 95 10.24 -1.33 -9.28
N TYR A 96 8.91 -1.42 -9.22
CA TYR A 96 8.04 -0.25 -9.11
C TYR A 96 7.97 0.27 -7.67
N TYR A 97 7.99 -0.60 -6.66
CA TYR A 97 8.13 -0.14 -5.27
C TYR A 97 9.50 0.52 -5.02
N GLU A 98 10.58 -0.02 -5.60
CA GLU A 98 11.92 0.58 -5.51
C GLU A 98 11.91 1.99 -6.10
N ARG A 99 11.34 2.17 -7.30
CA ARG A 99 11.15 3.50 -7.90
C ARG A 99 10.30 4.44 -7.04
N ALA A 100 9.22 3.96 -6.43
CA ALA A 100 8.42 4.78 -5.53
C ALA A 100 9.26 5.28 -4.35
N GLY A 101 10.13 4.43 -3.77
CA GLY A 101 11.05 4.80 -2.70
C GLY A 101 12.21 5.71 -3.14
N GLU A 102 12.63 5.66 -4.40
CA GLU A 102 13.60 6.60 -4.97
C GLU A 102 13.01 8.01 -5.08
N PHE A 103 11.75 8.14 -5.50
CA PHE A 103 11.07 9.43 -5.64
C PHE A 103 10.54 9.99 -4.31
N ALA A 104 10.33 9.16 -3.31
CA ALA A 104 9.92 9.57 -1.97
C ALA A 104 10.72 8.82 -0.88
N PRO A 105 12.01 9.18 -0.66
CA PRO A 105 12.90 8.45 0.24
C PRO A 105 12.48 8.52 1.72
N ASP A 106 11.74 9.55 2.10
CA ASP A 106 11.24 9.77 3.46
C ASP A 106 9.83 9.17 3.68
N ASP A 107 9.22 8.62 2.63
CA ASP A 107 7.92 7.97 2.73
C ASP A 107 8.09 6.51 3.18
N PRO A 108 7.49 6.09 4.31
CA PRO A 108 7.58 4.71 4.77
C PRO A 108 6.76 3.73 3.91
N ARG A 109 5.75 4.20 3.15
CA ARG A 109 4.80 3.32 2.45
C ARG A 109 5.48 2.42 1.41
N PRO A 110 6.36 2.90 0.51
CA PRO A 110 7.07 2.04 -0.43
C PRO A 110 7.92 0.97 0.25
N ALA A 111 8.63 1.31 1.33
CA ALA A 111 9.46 0.34 2.06
C ALA A 111 8.60 -0.75 2.73
N ILE A 112 7.50 -0.39 3.38
CA ILE A 112 6.59 -1.37 4.00
C ILE A 112 5.94 -2.26 2.94
N SER A 113 5.45 -1.68 1.84
CA SER A 113 4.83 -2.46 0.76
C SER A 113 5.83 -3.37 0.03
N LEU A 114 7.07 -2.91 -0.18
CA LEU A 114 8.13 -3.75 -0.72
C LEU A 114 8.48 -4.90 0.22
N GLY A 115 8.50 -4.65 1.54
CA GLY A 115 8.66 -5.72 2.52
C GLY A 115 7.56 -6.79 2.42
N ARG A 116 6.30 -6.37 2.27
CA ARG A 116 5.16 -7.30 2.04
C ARG A 116 5.32 -8.08 0.75
N CYS A 117 5.78 -7.41 -0.31
CA CYS A 117 6.04 -8.03 -1.61
C CYS A 117 7.11 -9.13 -1.48
N PHE A 118 8.24 -8.84 -0.83
CA PHE A 118 9.28 -9.83 -0.57
C PHE A 118 8.80 -10.98 0.31
N ALA A 119 7.98 -10.72 1.33
CA ALA A 119 7.40 -11.78 2.17
C ALA A 119 6.50 -12.73 1.35
N LYS A 120 5.68 -12.19 0.43
CA LYS A 120 4.87 -12.99 -0.52
C LYS A 120 5.74 -13.84 -1.45
N LEU A 121 6.90 -13.33 -1.84
CA LEU A 121 7.92 -14.04 -2.60
C LEU A 121 8.79 -14.97 -1.75
N LYS A 122 8.52 -15.10 -0.44
CA LYS A 122 9.31 -15.87 0.54
C LYS A 122 10.78 -15.42 0.67
N ARG A 123 11.08 -14.20 0.26
CA ARG A 123 12.39 -13.54 0.42
C ARG A 123 12.44 -12.82 1.76
N TYR A 124 12.43 -13.59 2.85
CA TYR A 124 12.19 -13.07 4.19
C TYR A 124 13.29 -12.12 4.70
N ASP A 125 14.56 -12.34 4.33
CA ASP A 125 15.66 -11.44 4.73
C ASP A 125 15.51 -10.04 4.09
N ASP A 126 15.12 -9.99 2.81
CA ASP A 126 14.80 -8.74 2.13
C ASP A 126 13.56 -8.07 2.75
N ALA A 127 12.54 -8.85 3.09
CA ALA A 127 11.34 -8.37 3.74
C ALA A 127 11.67 -7.70 5.09
N ILE A 128 12.46 -8.36 5.94
CA ILE A 128 12.91 -7.85 7.23
C ILE A 128 13.66 -6.52 7.06
N ARG A 129 14.58 -6.44 6.10
CA ARG A 129 15.35 -5.22 5.79
C ARG A 129 14.42 -4.06 5.43
N MET A 130 13.43 -4.31 4.57
CA MET A 130 12.49 -3.28 4.13
C MET A 130 11.49 -2.86 5.20
N PHE A 131 10.99 -3.79 6.02
CA PHE A 131 10.13 -3.45 7.15
C PHE A 131 10.86 -2.59 8.19
N ARG A 132 12.12 -2.93 8.53
CA ARG A 132 12.94 -2.12 9.43
C ARG A 132 13.12 -0.70 8.91
N ARG A 133 13.50 -0.56 7.63
CA ARG A 133 13.60 0.76 6.97
C ARG A 133 12.28 1.52 7.04
N GLY A 134 11.16 0.87 6.73
CA GLY A 134 9.84 1.48 6.80
C GLY A 134 9.47 1.96 8.21
N ILE A 135 9.81 1.20 9.25
CA ILE A 135 9.59 1.56 10.66
C ILE A 135 10.50 2.74 11.09
N GLU A 136 11.77 2.75 10.66
CA GLU A 136 12.74 3.82 10.94
C GLU A 136 12.28 5.17 10.39
N LEU A 137 11.58 5.18 9.25
CA LEU A 137 10.94 6.35 8.65
C LEU A 137 9.70 6.85 9.41
N LYS A 138 9.40 6.26 10.58
CA LYS A 138 8.34 6.68 11.51
C LYS A 138 6.96 6.78 10.85
N PRO A 139 6.37 5.65 10.43
CA PRO A 139 5.06 5.64 9.82
C PRO A 139 4.03 6.21 10.79
N HIS A 140 3.42 7.34 10.40
CA HIS A 140 2.35 7.97 11.17
C HIS A 140 1.12 7.07 11.26
N TYR A 141 0.80 6.38 10.16
CA TYR A 141 -0.25 5.36 10.06
C TYR A 141 0.36 3.98 9.80
N GLY A 142 -0.26 2.92 10.31
CA GLY A 142 0.15 1.54 10.03
C GLY A 142 1.42 1.07 10.75
N LYS A 143 1.94 1.84 11.72
CA LYS A 143 3.12 1.45 12.51
C LYS A 143 2.96 0.09 13.19
N ALA A 144 1.81 -0.16 13.83
CA ALA A 144 1.50 -1.44 14.45
C ALA A 144 1.52 -2.59 13.42
N SER A 145 0.90 -2.39 12.26
CA SER A 145 0.91 -3.37 11.16
C SER A 145 2.33 -3.62 10.64
N ALA A 146 3.18 -2.61 10.52
CA ALA A 146 4.57 -2.76 10.10
C ALA A 146 5.38 -3.65 11.07
N HIS A 147 5.19 -3.48 12.39
CA HIS A 147 5.79 -4.37 13.39
C HIS A 147 5.23 -5.79 13.31
N LEU A 148 3.94 -5.98 13.02
CA LEU A 148 3.37 -7.32 12.80
C LEU A 148 3.96 -8.00 11.56
N PHE A 149 4.09 -7.29 10.44
CA PHE A 149 4.71 -7.84 9.24
C PHE A 149 6.18 -8.21 9.46
N LEU A 150 6.92 -7.37 10.20
CA LEU A 150 8.29 -7.68 10.61
C LEU A 150 8.33 -8.93 11.49
N ALA A 151 7.45 -9.05 12.48
CA ALA A 151 7.38 -10.20 13.36
C ALA A 151 7.06 -11.50 12.60
N GLU A 152 6.14 -11.45 11.63
CA GLU A 152 5.80 -12.57 10.76
C GLU A 152 7.01 -13.03 9.93
N ALA A 153 7.72 -12.10 9.29
CA ALA A 153 8.92 -12.42 8.52
C ALA A 153 10.04 -13.00 9.42
N LEU A 154 10.23 -12.45 10.62
CA LEU A 154 11.18 -12.97 11.62
C LEU A 154 10.80 -14.39 12.08
N LEU A 155 9.52 -14.65 12.28
CA LEU A 155 9.02 -15.98 12.65
C LEU A 155 9.28 -17.00 11.53
N ALA A 156 9.09 -16.61 10.26
CA ALA A 156 9.42 -17.46 9.11
C ALA A 156 10.92 -17.82 9.07
N CYS A 157 11.80 -16.91 9.49
CA CYS A 157 13.23 -17.15 9.66
C CYS A 157 13.61 -17.85 10.99
N ARG A 158 12.63 -18.33 11.77
CA ARG A 158 12.83 -18.92 13.11
C ARG A 158 13.49 -18.00 14.13
N ALA A 159 13.50 -16.68 13.89
CA ALA A 159 14.00 -15.67 14.82
C ALA A 159 12.92 -15.31 15.87
N ILE A 160 12.47 -16.30 16.64
CA ILE A 160 11.31 -16.19 17.54
C ILE A 160 11.49 -15.08 18.57
N ASP A 161 12.67 -14.95 19.18
CA ASP A 161 12.93 -13.91 20.18
C ASP A 161 12.84 -12.49 19.59
N GLN A 162 13.25 -12.32 18.33
CA GLN A 162 13.09 -11.05 17.63
C GLN A 162 11.61 -10.79 17.34
N ALA A 163 10.87 -11.78 16.83
CA ALA A 163 9.44 -11.65 16.55
C ALA A 163 8.64 -11.28 17.81
N ARG A 164 8.97 -11.89 18.96
CA ARG A 164 8.35 -11.57 20.25
C ARG A 164 8.54 -10.12 20.66
N ARG A 165 9.75 -9.57 20.49
CA ARG A 165 10.02 -8.15 20.78
C ARG A 165 9.15 -7.23 19.93
N GLU A 166 8.94 -7.57 18.66
CA GLU A 166 8.08 -6.76 17.78
C GLU A 166 6.61 -6.80 18.23
N TRP A 167 6.09 -7.97 18.65
CA TRP A 167 4.74 -8.06 19.24
C TRP A 167 4.62 -7.26 20.55
N GLU A 168 5.65 -7.30 21.40
CA GLU A 168 5.70 -6.48 22.61
C GLU A 168 5.66 -4.99 22.27
N VAL A 169 6.42 -4.55 21.25
CA VAL A 169 6.37 -3.17 20.76
C VAL A 169 4.95 -2.80 20.33
N VAL A 170 4.25 -3.64 19.57
CA VAL A 170 2.85 -3.37 19.17
C VAL A 170 1.95 -3.07 20.37
N LEU A 171 2.10 -3.81 21.47
CA LEU A 171 1.31 -3.59 22.69
C LEU A 171 1.65 -2.30 23.44
N THR A 172 2.83 -1.70 23.18
CA THR A 172 3.22 -0.39 23.74
C THR A 172 2.80 0.80 22.88
N LEU A 173 2.41 0.56 21.63
CA LEU A 173 1.96 1.63 20.75
C LEU A 173 0.63 2.20 21.25
N LYS A 174 0.44 3.51 21.04
CA LYS A 174 -0.83 4.17 21.38
C LYS A 174 -1.88 3.80 20.34
N PRO A 175 -3.08 3.38 20.75
CA PRO A 175 -4.20 3.22 19.83
C PRO A 175 -4.53 4.56 19.19
N MET A 176 -4.30 4.67 17.88
CA MET A 176 -4.68 5.85 17.10
C MET A 176 -5.93 5.58 16.24
N TYR A 177 -6.20 4.32 15.88
CA TYR A 177 -7.28 3.90 14.99
C TYR A 177 -7.72 2.44 15.28
N PRO A 178 -8.90 1.99 14.81
CA PRO A 178 -9.41 0.63 15.06
C PRO A 178 -8.46 -0.51 14.63
N GLU A 179 -7.68 -0.32 13.58
CA GLU A 179 -6.70 -1.30 13.09
C GLU A 179 -5.60 -1.58 14.12
N HIS A 180 -5.34 -0.63 15.04
CA HIS A 180 -4.43 -0.85 16.16
C HIS A 180 -4.96 -1.90 17.13
N GLU A 181 -6.27 -1.95 17.35
CA GLU A 181 -6.89 -2.88 18.29
C GLU A 181 -6.78 -4.31 17.77
N SER A 182 -7.09 -4.51 16.48
CA SER A 182 -6.87 -5.77 15.76
C SER A 182 -5.39 -6.19 15.77
N ALA A 183 -4.48 -5.23 15.58
CA ALA A 183 -3.04 -5.52 15.63
C ALA A 183 -2.58 -5.94 17.03
N ALA A 184 -3.10 -5.30 18.08
CA ALA A 184 -2.81 -5.64 19.46
C ALA A 184 -3.35 -7.03 19.84
N ASP A 185 -4.56 -7.39 19.39
CA ASP A 185 -5.12 -8.72 19.59
C ASP A 185 -4.26 -9.79 18.94
N THR A 186 -3.85 -9.56 17.70
CA THR A 186 -2.91 -10.44 16.98
C THR A 186 -1.60 -10.60 17.77
N ALA A 187 -1.03 -9.50 18.28
CA ALA A 187 0.19 -9.54 19.07
C ALA A 187 0.03 -10.34 20.37
N ARG A 188 -1.09 -10.18 21.10
CA ARG A 188 -1.38 -10.97 22.32
C ARG A 188 -1.50 -12.45 22.03
N GLU A 189 -2.23 -12.81 20.96
CA GLU A 189 -2.40 -14.19 20.53
C GLU A 189 -1.05 -14.83 20.20
N MET A 190 -0.23 -14.13 19.41
CA MET A 190 1.08 -14.64 19.00
C MET A 190 2.04 -14.79 20.19
N LEU A 191 2.06 -13.83 21.12
CA LEU A 191 2.82 -13.97 22.37
C LEU A 191 2.34 -15.17 23.20
N ALA A 192 1.04 -15.42 23.25
CA ALA A 192 0.49 -16.57 23.97
C ALA A 192 0.89 -17.92 23.35
N LYS A 193 0.91 -18.00 22.02
CA LYS A 193 1.34 -19.19 21.27
C LYS A 193 2.84 -19.49 21.41
N HIS A 194 3.66 -18.47 21.68
CA HIS A 194 5.13 -18.57 21.71
C HIS A 194 5.71 -18.34 23.11
N LYS A 195 4.96 -18.70 24.16
CA LYS A 195 5.48 -18.76 25.53
C LYS A 195 6.45 -19.93 25.65
N ARG A 196 7.76 -19.65 25.63
CA ARG A 196 8.79 -20.51 26.20
C ARG A 196 9.40 -19.78 27.37
#